data_AF-A0A6B0BLP6-F1
#
_entry.id   AF-A0A6B0BLP6-F1
#
_cell.length_a   1.000
_cell.length_b   1.000
_cell.length_c   1.000
_cell.angle_alpha   90.00
_cell.angle_beta   90.00
_cell.angle_gamma   90.00
#
_symmetry.space_group_name_H-M   'P 1'
#
loop_
_entity.id
_entity.type
_entity.pdbx_description
1 polymer ?
#
loop_
_entity_poly.entity_id
_entity_poly.type
_entity_poly.pdbx_seq_one_letter_code
_entity_poly.pdbx_strand_id
1 'polypeptide(L)' 'NKNFQPMNANFGLLPSLETRIKDKKERYEAQANRALDYLENFKKTL' A
#
# COMPACT_ATOMS: atom_id res chain seq x y z
N ASN A 1 19.36 -0.53 -16.55
CA ASN A 1 18.29 0.15 -17.32
C ASN A 1 17.75 -0.58 -18.54
N LYS A 2 18.48 -1.46 -19.25
CA LYS A 2 17.94 -2.07 -20.49
C LYS A 2 16.75 -3.04 -20.28
N ASN A 3 16.54 -3.55 -19.06
CA ASN A 3 15.54 -4.58 -18.76
C ASN A 3 14.44 -4.11 -17.78
N PHE A 4 14.38 -2.82 -17.45
CA PHE A 4 13.30 -2.33 -16.59
C PHE A 4 11.98 -2.43 -17.36
N GLN A 5 10.98 -3.05 -16.74
CA GLN A 5 9.61 -3.04 -17.25
C GLN A 5 8.78 -2.13 -16.35
N PRO A 6 8.07 -1.14 -16.92
CA PRO A 6 7.18 -0.31 -16.12
C PRO A 6 6.11 -1.19 -15.46
N MET A 7 5.74 -0.84 -14.24
CA MET A 7 4.73 -1.55 -13.47
C MET A 7 3.58 -0.60 -13.12
N ASN A 8 2.34 -1.10 -13.24
CA ASN A 8 1.19 -0.39 -12.70
C ASN A 8 1.21 -0.38 -11.17
N ALA A 9 0.61 0.65 -10.58
CA ALA A 9 0.43 0.71 -9.13
C ALA A 9 -0.40 -0.50 -8.64
N ASN A 10 0.13 -1.21 -7.67
CA ASN A 10 -0.55 -2.34 -7.05
C ASN A 10 -0.10 -2.49 -5.59
N PHE A 11 -0.91 -3.19 -4.79
CA PHE A 11 -0.64 -3.40 -3.37
C PHE A 11 0.62 -4.24 -3.07
N GLY A 12 1.16 -4.97 -4.05
CA GLY A 12 2.41 -5.71 -3.89
C GLY A 12 3.65 -4.81 -3.80
N LEU A 13 3.51 -3.53 -4.14
CA LEU A 13 4.54 -2.51 -3.92
C LEU A 13 4.60 -2.03 -2.46
N LEU A 14 3.58 -2.33 -1.65
CA LEU A 14 3.48 -1.89 -0.26
C LEU A 14 3.98 -2.97 0.71
N PRO A 15 4.44 -2.59 1.91
CA PRO A 15 4.75 -3.54 2.98
C PRO A 15 3.54 -4.42 3.33
N SER A 16 3.75 -5.64 3.82
CA SER A 16 2.65 -6.49 4.29
C SER A 16 1.94 -5.90 5.51
N LEU A 17 0.72 -6.37 5.78
CA LEU A 17 0.02 -6.09 7.04
C LEU A 17 0.64 -6.94 8.17
N GLU A 18 0.65 -6.41 9.39
CA GLU A 18 1.12 -7.14 10.58
C GLU A 18 0.23 -8.35 10.87
N THR A 19 -1.10 -8.15 10.80
CA THR A 19 -2.09 -9.20 11.01
C THR A 19 -2.48 -9.83 9.68
N ARG A 20 -2.51 -11.18 9.65
CA ARG A 20 -2.99 -11.92 8.48
C ARG A 20 -4.52 -11.81 8.39
N ILE A 21 -5.00 -11.09 7.38
CA ILE A 21 -6.42 -11.01 7.03
C ILE A 21 -6.72 -11.98 5.86
N LYS A 22 -7.61 -12.95 6.12
CA LYS A 22 -8.00 -13.95 5.12
C LYS A 22 -8.91 -13.35 4.05
N ASP A 23 -9.92 -12.59 4.47
CA ASP A 23 -10.85 -11.94 3.56
C ASP A 23 -10.12 -10.94 2.65
N LYS A 24 -10.41 -11.02 1.35
CA LYS A 24 -9.69 -10.23 0.35
C LYS A 24 -10.09 -8.76 0.39
N LYS A 25 -11.38 -8.48 0.63
CA LYS A 25 -11.90 -7.11 0.66
C LYS A 25 -11.37 -6.39 1.89
N GLU A 26 -11.51 -7.02 3.06
CA GLU A 26 -11.01 -6.48 4.33
C GLU A 26 -9.49 -6.26 4.29
N ARG A 27 -8.73 -7.19 3.69
CA ARG A 27 -7.27 -7.03 3.52
C ARG A 27 -6.93 -5.80 2.69
N TYR A 28 -7.63 -5.55 1.58
CA TYR A 28 -7.36 -4.38 0.74
C TYR A 28 -7.84 -3.08 1.37
N GLU A 29 -8.97 -3.09 2.08
CA GLU A 29 -9.44 -1.93 2.85
C GLU A 29 -8.42 -1.54 3.94
N ALA A 30 -7.90 -2.52 4.68
CA ALA A 30 -6.85 -2.27 5.68
C ALA A 30 -5.56 -1.69 5.06
N GLN A 31 -5.15 -2.19 3.88
CA GLN A 31 -3.99 -1.64 3.17
C GLN A 31 -4.23 -0.22 2.67
N ALA A 32 -5.43 0.06 2.15
CA ALA A 32 -5.81 1.38 1.67
C ALA A 32 -5.84 2.40 2.82
N ASN A 33 -6.50 2.08 3.94
CA ASN A 33 -6.58 2.94 5.11
C ASN A 33 -5.18 3.28 5.64
N ARG A 34 -4.30 2.27 5.80
CA ARG A 34 -2.92 2.50 6.24
C ARG A 34 -2.15 3.43 5.28
N ALA A 35 -2.35 3.29 3.97
CA ALA A 35 -1.69 4.15 2.98
C ALA A 35 -2.20 5.60 3.06
N LEU A 36 -3.51 5.79 3.25
CA LEU A 36 -4.13 7.10 3.44
C LEU A 36 -3.64 7.77 4.73
N ASP A 37 -3.57 7.03 5.84
CA ASP A 37 -3.06 7.54 7.12
C ASP A 37 -1.60 8.00 7.00
N TYR A 38 -0.76 7.21 6.32
CA TYR A 38 0.62 7.60 6.05
C TYR A 38 0.68 8.88 5.22
N LEU A 39 -0.11 8.98 4.15
CA LEU A 39 -0.14 10.15 3.28
C LEU A 39 -0.60 11.41 4.04
N GLU A 40 -1.64 11.30 4.87
CA GLU A 40 -2.14 12.41 5.68
C GLU A 40 -1.09 12.87 6.70
N ASN A 41 -0.35 11.95 7.32
CA ASN A 41 0.74 12.32 8.21
C ASN A 41 1.92 12.95 7.46
N PHE A 42 2.27 12.41 6.29
CA PHE A 42 3.31 12.98 5.44
C PHE A 42 2.98 14.42 5.01
N LYS A 43 1.74 14.69 4.59
CA LYS A 43 1.30 16.05 4.22
C LYS A 43 1.48 17.08 5.34
N LYS A 44 1.35 16.69 6.60
CA LYS A 44 1.56 17.59 7.76
C LYS A 44 3.04 17.94 7.99
N THR A 45 3.96 17.18 7.39
CA THR A 45 5.41 17.41 7.48
C THR A 45 5.96 18.26 6.33
N LEU A 46 5.12 18.57 5.33
CA LEU A 46 5.41 19.51 4.25
C LEU A 46 5.18 20.94 4.73
#